data_AF-A0A315R7I3-F1
#
_entry.id   AF-A0A315R7I3-F1
#
_cell.length_a   1.000
_cell.length_b   1.000
_cell.length_c   1.000
_cell.angle_alpha   90.00
_cell.angle_beta   90.00
_cell.angle_gamma   90.00
#
_symmetry.space_group_name_H-M   'P 1'
#
loop_
_entity.id
_entity.type
_entity.pdbx_description
1 polymer ?
#
loop_
_entity_poly.entity_id
_entity_poly.type
_entity_poly.pdbx_seq_one_letter_code
_entity_poly.pdbx_strand_id
1 'polypeptide(L)'
;SSRAYIWSRTLPLLKDTIFIGHGPDTYAMYFPQDDVIGKLKFFSNPEIIVDKPHNLYLQIAINTGIISLLALLYLWGNYIFSSFVLYKNSDLSSWKNRLGIALMGAVTAYLVAGFFNDSVISVAPVFWIILGLGISLTILAKGN
;
A
#
# COMPACT_ATOMS: atom_id res chain seq x y z
N SER A 1 6.60 15.07 -11.23
CA SER A 1 5.66 14.13 -10.60
C SER A 1 4.26 14.47 -11.09
N SER A 2 3.68 13.61 -11.92
CA SER A 2 2.39 13.85 -12.62
C SER A 2 1.44 12.70 -12.35
N ARG A 3 1.21 12.44 -11.06
CA ARG A 3 0.57 11.22 -10.56
C ARG A 3 -0.85 11.04 -11.07
N ALA A 4 -1.63 12.11 -11.18
CA ALA A 4 -2.95 12.05 -11.78
C ALA A 4 -2.92 11.53 -13.23
N TYR A 5 -1.92 11.95 -14.02
CA TYR A 5 -1.72 11.44 -15.37
C TYR A 5 -1.32 9.96 -15.34
N ILE A 6 -0.33 9.60 -14.52
CA ILE A 6 0.11 8.20 -14.39
C ILE A 6 -1.08 7.31 -14.02
N TRP A 7 -1.83 7.65 -12.98
CA TRP A 7 -2.98 6.89 -12.51
C TRP A 7 -4.09 6.80 -13.56
N SER A 8 -4.33 7.86 -14.33
CA SER A 8 -5.32 7.82 -15.42
C SER A 8 -4.97 6.79 -16.51
N ARG A 9 -3.67 6.51 -16.70
CA ARG A 9 -3.18 5.46 -17.61
C ARG A 9 -3.02 4.10 -16.93
N THR A 10 -2.80 4.05 -15.62
CA THR A 10 -2.73 2.80 -14.85
C THR A 10 -4.10 2.15 -14.66
N LEU A 11 -5.14 2.92 -14.34
CA LEU A 11 -6.46 2.39 -13.99
C LEU A 11 -7.06 1.46 -15.08
N PRO A 12 -6.95 1.76 -16.38
CA PRO A 12 -7.40 0.85 -17.43
C PRO A 12 -6.67 -0.50 -17.46
N LEU A 13 -5.38 -0.54 -17.10
CA LEU A 13 -4.56 -1.77 -17.11
C LEU A 13 -5.02 -2.78 -16.06
N LEU A 14 -5.74 -2.33 -15.02
CA LEU A 14 -6.27 -3.19 -13.97
C LEU A 14 -7.27 -4.24 -14.47
N LYS A 15 -7.85 -4.03 -15.66
CA LYS A 15 -8.77 -5.00 -16.29
C LYS A 15 -8.07 -6.33 -16.59
N ASP A 16 -6.78 -6.27 -16.91
CA ASP A 16 -5.98 -7.44 -17.26
C ASP A 16 -5.36 -8.13 -16.05
N THR A 17 -5.42 -7.48 -14.87
CA THR A 17 -4.78 -7.95 -13.63
C THR A 17 -5.77 -8.32 -12.52
N ILE A 18 -7.02 -8.64 -12.87
CA ILE A 18 -8.05 -8.99 -11.86
C ILE A 18 -7.59 -10.19 -11.01
N PHE A 19 -7.22 -11.29 -11.65
CA PHE A 19 -6.83 -12.53 -10.97
C PHE A 19 -5.33 -12.63 -10.73
N ILE A 20 -4.53 -12.43 -11.80
CA ILE A 20 -3.08 -12.58 -11.80
C ILE A 20 -2.50 -11.28 -12.34
N GLY A 21 -1.56 -10.68 -11.62
CA GLY A 21 -0.86 -9.49 -12.08
C GLY A 21 0.16 -9.77 -13.18
N HIS A 22 0.75 -8.70 -13.71
CA HIS A 22 1.75 -8.74 -14.77
C HIS A 22 3.14 -9.19 -14.30
N GLY A 23 3.32 -9.48 -13.01
CA GLY A 23 4.58 -9.84 -12.39
C GLY A 23 5.26 -8.68 -11.63
N PRO A 24 6.17 -8.98 -10.70
CA PRO A 24 6.93 -7.95 -9.99
C PRO A 24 7.82 -7.12 -10.93
N ASP A 25 7.85 -5.80 -10.72
CA ASP A 25 8.68 -4.85 -11.49
C ASP A 25 8.45 -4.83 -13.01
N THR A 26 7.28 -5.25 -13.48
CA THR A 26 6.94 -5.24 -14.91
C THR A 26 6.18 -4.01 -15.38
N TYR A 27 5.81 -3.10 -14.47
CA TYR A 27 4.96 -1.94 -14.76
C TYR A 27 5.41 -1.12 -15.98
N ALA A 28 6.71 -0.87 -16.13
CA ALA A 28 7.26 -0.11 -17.25
C ALA A 28 6.93 -0.70 -18.63
N MET A 29 6.75 -2.03 -18.72
CA MET A 29 6.44 -2.74 -19.96
C MET A 29 4.97 -2.63 -20.37
N TYR A 30 4.06 -2.42 -19.41
CA TYR A 30 2.61 -2.36 -19.66
C TYR A 30 2.06 -0.94 -19.67
N PHE A 31 2.78 0.01 -19.05
CA PHE A 31 2.43 1.42 -19.14
C PHE A 31 2.55 1.90 -20.59
N PRO A 32 1.61 2.74 -21.11
CA PRO A 32 1.66 3.27 -22.47
C PRO A 32 2.82 4.27 -22.64
N GLN A 33 4.03 3.76 -22.88
CA GLN A 33 5.24 4.55 -23.08
C GLN A 33 5.21 5.33 -24.42
N ASP A 34 4.28 5.05 -25.31
CA ASP A 34 4.08 5.72 -26.60
C ASP A 34 3.13 6.91 -26.53
N ASP A 35 2.55 7.24 -25.36
CA ASP A 35 1.73 8.45 -25.15
C ASP A 35 2.59 9.72 -25.11
N VAL A 36 3.20 10.06 -26.26
CA VAL A 36 4.11 11.19 -26.46
C VAL A 36 3.44 12.51 -26.07
N ILE A 37 2.17 12.71 -26.43
CA ILE A 37 1.43 13.94 -26.14
C ILE A 37 1.18 14.06 -24.64
N GLY A 38 0.71 12.99 -23.99
CA GLY A 38 0.52 12.96 -22.55
C GLY A 38 1.83 13.21 -21.81
N LYS A 39 2.91 12.53 -22.23
CA LYS A 39 4.22 12.70 -21.60
C LYS A 39 4.81 14.09 -21.80
N LEU A 40 4.67 14.70 -22.97
CA LEU A 40 5.10 16.09 -23.20
C LEU A 40 4.29 17.07 -22.33
N LYS A 41 2.97 16.91 -22.26
CA LYS A 41 2.09 17.80 -21.49
C LYS A 41 2.35 17.72 -19.97
N PHE A 42 2.57 16.52 -19.45
CA PHE A 42 2.63 16.29 -18.01
C PHE A 42 4.05 16.17 -17.47
N PHE A 43 5.06 15.85 -18.29
CA PHE A 43 6.45 15.72 -17.85
C PHE A 43 7.42 16.66 -18.57
N SER A 44 6.97 17.40 -19.59
CA SER A 44 7.83 18.20 -20.48
C SER A 44 8.97 17.39 -21.12
N ASN A 45 8.84 16.06 -21.14
CA ASN A 45 9.82 15.13 -21.68
C ASN A 45 9.07 13.93 -22.27
N PRO A 46 8.96 13.80 -23.60
CA PRO A 46 8.27 12.68 -24.24
C PRO A 46 9.05 11.37 -24.16
N GLU A 47 10.36 11.40 -23.90
CA GLU A 47 11.23 10.22 -23.82
C GLU A 47 11.27 9.62 -22.40
N ILE A 48 10.63 10.26 -21.42
CA ILE A 48 10.59 9.74 -20.05
C ILE A 48 9.94 8.34 -20.04
N ILE A 49 10.60 7.42 -19.34
CA ILE A 49 10.08 6.09 -19.04
C ILE A 49 9.38 6.19 -17.69
N VAL A 50 8.08 5.90 -17.68
CA VAL A 50 7.32 5.79 -16.43
C VAL A 50 7.46 4.36 -15.92
N ASP A 51 8.25 4.18 -14.86
CA ASP A 51 8.62 2.88 -14.31
C ASP A 51 7.67 2.36 -13.23
N LYS A 52 6.87 3.24 -12.61
CA LYS A 52 5.95 2.91 -11.51
C LYS A 52 4.76 3.86 -11.37
N PRO A 53 3.68 3.45 -10.68
CA PRO A 53 2.50 4.28 -10.48
C PRO A 53 2.63 5.30 -9.34
N HIS A 54 3.65 5.23 -8.48
CA HIS A 54 3.78 6.09 -7.29
C HIS A 54 2.60 5.95 -6.31
N ASN A 55 2.13 4.71 -6.16
CA ASN A 55 1.00 4.33 -5.33
C ASN A 55 1.11 2.84 -5.01
N LEU A 56 1.28 2.52 -3.74
CA LEU A 56 1.42 1.15 -3.22
C LEU A 56 0.31 0.22 -3.71
N TYR A 57 -0.93 0.69 -3.67
CA TYR A 57 -2.10 -0.12 -3.98
C TYR A 57 -2.20 -0.44 -5.47
N LEU A 58 -1.98 0.56 -6.33
CA LEU A 58 -1.92 0.34 -7.78
C LEU A 58 -0.73 -0.56 -8.16
N GLN A 59 0.42 -0.39 -7.52
CA GLN A 59 1.59 -1.24 -7.76
C GLN A 59 1.28 -2.70 -7.43
N ILE A 60 0.65 -2.98 -6.29
CA ILE A 60 0.23 -4.35 -5.91
C ILE A 60 -0.78 -4.88 -6.93
N ALA A 61 -1.82 -4.11 -7.26
CA ALA A 61 -2.87 -4.55 -8.17
C ALA A 61 -2.35 -4.85 -9.58
N ILE A 62 -1.34 -4.12 -10.05
CA ILE A 62 -0.70 -4.38 -11.35
C ILE A 62 0.27 -5.57 -11.25
N ASN A 63 1.11 -5.64 -10.24
CA ASN A 63 2.19 -6.64 -10.18
C ASN A 63 1.67 -8.03 -9.83
N THR A 64 0.80 -8.14 -8.82
CA THR A 64 0.34 -9.44 -8.30
C THR A 64 -1.16 -9.66 -8.46
N GLY A 65 -1.92 -8.60 -8.77
CA GLY A 65 -3.32 -8.68 -9.14
C GLY A 65 -4.28 -8.07 -8.12
N ILE A 66 -5.52 -7.79 -8.52
CA ILE A 66 -6.54 -7.18 -7.65
C ILE A 66 -6.88 -8.10 -6.48
N ILE A 67 -6.93 -9.42 -6.69
CA ILE A 67 -7.17 -10.37 -5.58
C ILE A 67 -6.07 -10.27 -4.51
N SER A 68 -4.81 -10.12 -4.93
CA SER A 68 -3.70 -9.91 -4.00
C SER A 68 -3.86 -8.61 -3.21
N LEU A 69 -4.29 -7.53 -3.86
CA LEU A 69 -4.58 -6.27 -3.19
C LEU A 69 -5.71 -6.43 -2.17
N LEU A 70 -6.81 -7.08 -2.53
CA LEU A 70 -7.94 -7.30 -1.62
C LEU A 70 -7.56 -8.14 -0.40
N ALA A 71 -6.73 -9.18 -0.57
CA ALA A 71 -6.23 -9.99 0.53
C ALA A 71 -5.38 -9.14 1.52
N LEU A 72 -4.54 -8.25 1.00
CA LEU A 72 -3.74 -7.34 1.83
C LEU A 72 -4.61 -6.28 2.51
N LEU A 73 -5.58 -5.70 1.82
CA LEU A 73 -6.54 -4.76 2.41
C LEU A 73 -7.35 -5.42 3.52
N TYR A 74 -7.75 -6.68 3.35
CA TYR A 74 -8.43 -7.45 4.38
C TYR A 74 -7.52 -7.66 5.60
N LEU A 75 -6.26 -8.09 5.39
CA LEU A 75 -5.28 -8.28 6.47
C LEU A 75 -5.07 -6.97 7.27
N TRP A 76 -4.75 -5.88 6.58
CA TRP A 76 -4.48 -4.59 7.21
C TRP A 76 -5.72 -3.99 7.85
N GLY A 77 -6.86 -4.03 7.15
CA GLY A 77 -8.13 -3.51 7.65
C GLY A 77 -8.63 -4.28 8.87
N ASN A 78 -8.54 -5.61 8.86
CA ASN A 78 -8.90 -6.44 10.01
C ASN A 78 -8.02 -6.13 11.24
N TYR A 79 -6.71 -5.98 11.04
CA TYR A 79 -5.79 -5.58 12.10
C TYR A 79 -6.14 -4.21 12.69
N ILE A 80 -6.30 -3.18 11.84
CA ILE A 80 -6.63 -1.81 12.28
C ILE A 80 -7.98 -1.78 13.00
N PHE A 81 -9.01 -2.40 12.42
CA PHE A 81 -10.34 -2.44 13.03
C PHE A 81 -10.32 -3.15 14.39
N SER A 82 -9.71 -4.34 14.44
CA SER A 82 -9.56 -5.10 15.70
C SER A 82 -8.83 -4.32 16.78
N SER A 83 -7.73 -3.66 16.40
CA SER A 83 -6.92 -2.86 17.31
C SER A 83 -7.69 -1.62 17.78
N PHE A 84 -8.40 -0.95 16.88
CA PHE A 84 -9.20 0.23 17.21
C PHE A 84 -10.32 -0.11 18.20
N VAL A 85 -11.09 -1.17 17.95
CA VAL A 85 -12.17 -1.61 18.85
C VAL A 85 -11.63 -1.97 20.22
N LEU A 86 -10.48 -2.63 20.28
CA LEU A 86 -9.83 -3.03 21.52
C LEU A 86 -9.28 -1.84 22.31
N TYR A 87 -8.59 -0.93 21.62
CA TYR A 87 -7.83 0.13 22.29
C TYR A 87 -8.61 1.42 22.51
N LYS A 88 -9.75 1.66 21.84
CA LYS A 88 -10.53 2.91 21.95
C LYS A 88 -10.91 3.30 23.38
N ASN A 89 -11.13 2.32 24.25
CA ASN A 89 -11.51 2.50 25.66
C ASN A 89 -10.50 1.83 26.62
N SER A 90 -9.28 1.55 26.13
CA SER A 90 -8.29 0.83 26.92
C SER A 90 -7.60 1.74 27.93
N ASP A 91 -7.28 1.19 29.10
CA ASP A 91 -6.50 1.92 30.11
C ASP A 91 -5.06 2.13 29.60
N LEU A 92 -4.66 3.40 29.51
CA LEU A 92 -3.33 3.82 29.07
C LEU A 92 -2.26 3.65 30.15
N SER A 93 -2.60 3.20 31.36
CA SER A 93 -1.63 2.83 32.40
C SER A 93 -0.78 1.61 31.99
N SER A 94 -1.37 0.69 31.22
CA SER A 94 -0.70 -0.49 30.70
C SER A 94 0.24 -0.16 29.53
N TRP A 95 1.52 -0.51 29.66
CA TRP A 95 2.50 -0.33 28.59
C TRP A 95 2.12 -1.09 27.31
N LYS A 96 1.43 -2.23 27.44
CA LYS A 96 0.97 -3.05 26.30
C LYS A 96 -0.06 -2.29 25.47
N ASN A 97 -1.00 -1.59 26.11
CA ASN A 97 -2.02 -0.80 25.43
C ASN A 97 -1.39 0.41 24.72
N ARG A 98 -0.47 1.12 25.40
CA ARG A 98 0.26 2.24 24.78
C ARG A 98 1.05 1.79 23.55
N LEU A 99 1.77 0.67 23.66
CA LEU A 99 2.53 0.11 22.54
C LEU A 99 1.60 -0.35 21.41
N GLY A 100 0.49 -1.02 21.72
CA GLY A 100 -0.51 -1.45 20.73
C GLY A 100 -1.08 -0.28 19.92
N ILE A 101 -1.44 0.81 20.60
CA ILE A 101 -1.91 2.06 19.96
C ILE A 101 -0.82 2.65 19.06
N ALA A 102 0.42 2.72 19.55
CA ALA A 102 1.54 3.25 18.77
C ALA A 102 1.82 2.43 17.51
N LEU A 103 1.81 1.09 17.60
CA LEU A 103 2.01 0.21 16.45
C LEU A 103 0.86 0.32 15.44
N MET A 104 -0.39 0.36 15.93
CA MET A 104 -1.56 0.60 15.06
C MET A 104 -1.45 1.94 14.33
N GLY A 105 -1.03 3.00 15.04
CA GLY A 105 -0.79 4.32 14.46
C GLY A 105 0.30 4.30 13.39
N ALA A 106 1.42 3.63 13.65
CA ALA A 106 2.53 3.50 12.70
C ALA A 106 2.11 2.76 11.42
N VAL A 107 1.39 1.63 11.55
CA VAL A 107 0.83 0.89 10.40
C VAL A 107 -0.15 1.77 9.61
N THR A 108 -1.06 2.46 10.30
CA THR A 108 -2.04 3.33 9.64
C THR A 108 -1.35 4.47 8.88
N ALA A 109 -0.37 5.13 9.50
CA ALA A 109 0.38 6.20 8.88
C ALA A 109 1.14 5.73 7.63
N TYR A 110 1.77 4.55 7.68
CA TYR A 110 2.44 3.97 6.52
C TYR A 110 1.47 3.69 5.37
N LEU A 111 0.30 3.10 5.65
CA LEU A 111 -0.71 2.79 4.64
C LEU A 111 -1.31 4.05 4.03
N VAL A 112 -1.54 5.10 4.82
CA VAL A 112 -1.97 6.41 4.31
C VAL A 112 -0.89 7.01 3.41
N ALA A 113 0.38 6.95 3.82
CA ALA A 113 1.49 7.40 2.99
C ALA A 113 1.62 6.60 1.68
N GLY A 114 1.21 5.33 1.68
CA GLY A 114 1.20 4.43 0.51
C GLY A 114 0.24 4.85 -0.62
N PHE A 115 -0.76 5.70 -0.37
CA PHE A 115 -1.57 6.28 -1.46
C PHE A 115 -0.75 7.19 -2.38
N PHE A 116 0.34 7.72 -1.84
CA PHE A 116 1.18 8.71 -2.47
C PHE A 116 2.62 8.22 -2.62
N ASN A 117 2.95 6.99 -2.26
CA ASN A 117 4.32 6.49 -2.32
C ASN A 117 4.32 5.00 -2.65
N ASP A 118 5.45 4.57 -3.20
CA ASP A 118 5.73 3.16 -3.44
C ASP A 118 6.29 2.52 -2.17
N SER A 119 6.19 1.19 -2.06
CA SER A 119 6.93 0.48 -1.03
C SER A 119 8.40 0.42 -1.42
N VAL A 120 9.26 1.09 -0.65
CA VAL A 120 10.70 1.06 -0.87
C VAL A 120 11.30 -0.08 -0.07
N ILE A 121 12.28 -0.79 -0.65
CA ILE A 121 12.96 -1.96 -0.07
C ILE A 121 13.53 -1.66 1.32
N SER A 122 13.95 -0.43 1.59
CA SER A 122 14.47 -0.02 2.89
C SER A 122 13.41 0.10 4.00
N VAL A 123 12.14 0.34 3.65
CA VAL A 123 11.07 0.60 4.61
C VAL A 123 10.13 -0.59 4.75
N ALA A 124 9.98 -1.40 3.71
CA ALA A 124 9.08 -2.55 3.71
C ALA A 124 9.35 -3.55 4.86
N PRO A 125 10.61 -3.96 5.15
CA PRO A 125 10.87 -4.90 6.25
C PRO A 125 10.45 -4.35 7.61
N VAL A 126 10.69 -3.07 7.85
CA VAL A 126 10.31 -2.38 9.10
C VAL A 126 8.79 -2.38 9.25
N PHE A 127 8.05 -2.08 8.18
CA PHE A 127 6.59 -2.14 8.19
C PHE A 127 6.07 -3.54 8.57
N TRP A 128 6.61 -4.60 7.96
CA TRP A 128 6.16 -5.97 8.23
C TRP A 128 6.47 -6.42 9.66
N ILE A 129 7.60 -5.99 10.23
CA ILE A 129 7.94 -6.24 11.64
C ILE A 129 6.94 -5.54 12.56
N ILE A 130 6.67 -4.26 12.33
CA ILE A 130 5.71 -3.47 13.12
C ILE A 130 4.31 -4.09 13.05
N LEU A 131 3.86 -4.49 11.85
CA LEU A 131 2.57 -5.14 11.65
C LEU A 131 2.49 -6.46 12.42
N GLY A 132 3.52 -7.31 12.33
CA GLY A 132 3.56 -8.60 13.03
C GLY A 132 3.52 -8.45 14.55
N LEU A 133 4.29 -7.51 15.10
CA LEU A 133 4.27 -7.17 16.53
C LEU A 133 2.89 -6.66 16.96
N GLY A 134 2.30 -5.78 16.15
CA GLY A 134 0.98 -5.21 16.40
C GLY A 134 -0.12 -6.29 16.45
N ILE A 135 -0.13 -7.21 15.47
CA ILE A 135 -1.08 -8.33 15.42
C ILE A 135 -0.91 -9.22 16.65
N SER A 136 0.32 -9.59 17.01
CA SER A 136 0.61 -10.42 18.18
C SER A 136 0.08 -9.80 19.49
N LEU A 137 0.36 -8.51 19.72
CA LEU A 137 -0.15 -7.80 20.90
C LEU A 137 -1.68 -7.71 20.92
N THR A 138 -2.31 -7.52 19.76
CA THR A 138 -3.77 -7.45 19.65
C THR A 138 -4.42 -8.79 19.98
N ILE A 139 -3.84 -9.91 19.53
CA ILE A 139 -4.32 -11.25 19.85
C ILE A 139 -4.18 -11.54 21.35
N LEU A 140 -3.00 -11.25 21.92
CA LEU A 140 -2.74 -11.44 23.35
C LEU A 140 -3.69 -10.62 24.23
N ALA A 141 -4.01 -9.39 23.82
CA ALA A 141 -4.92 -8.53 24.58
C ALA A 141 -6.41 -8.89 24.42
N LYS A 142 -6.80 -9.64 23.37
CA LYS A 142 -8.15 -10.20 23.22
C LYS A 142 -8.37 -11.50 24.00
N GLY A 143 -7.30 -12.26 24.25
CA GLY A 143 -7.35 -13.54 24.96
C GLY A 143 -7.28 -13.44 26.48
N ASN A 144 -7.09 -12.23 27.02
CA ASN A 144 -7.20 -11.91 28.46
C ASN A 144 -8.56 -11.27 28.73
#